data_AF-A0A810L2R0-F1
#
_entry.id   AF-A0A810L2R0-F1
#
_cell.length_a   1.000
_cell.length_b   1.000
_cell.length_c   1.000
_cell.angle_alpha   90.00
_cell.angle_beta   90.00
_cell.angle_gamma   90.00
#
_symmetry.space_group_name_H-M   'P 1'
#
loop_
_entity.id
_entity.type
_entity.pdbx_description
1 polymer ?
#
loop_
_entity_poly.entity_id
_entity_poly.type
_entity_poly.pdbx_seq_one_letter_code
_entity_poly.pdbx_strand_id
1 'polypeptide(L)' 'MPLDGTWRKSTRSSTNGACVEVRLWHGTVQIRDTKLGAASPILTVSPTTWSGFTTEITTDR' A
#
# COMPACT_ATOMS: atom_id res chain seq x y z
N MET A 1 -17.14 7.70 7.70
CA MET A 1 -15.76 8.13 7.38
C MET A 1 -15.56 7.92 5.90
N PRO A 2 -15.23 8.94 5.10
CA PRO A 2 -15.04 8.72 3.68
C PRO A 2 -13.80 7.86 3.51
N LEU A 3 -14.01 6.65 2.99
CA LEU A 3 -12.97 5.72 2.56
C LEU A 3 -12.40 6.31 1.27
N ASP A 4 -11.62 7.38 1.39
CA ASP A 4 -11.07 8.08 0.26
C ASP A 4 -10.13 7.12 -0.47
N GLY A 5 -10.66 6.51 -1.54
CA GLY A 5 -9.98 5.54 -2.42
C GLY A 5 -8.78 6.09 -3.17
N THR A 6 -8.20 7.16 -2.65
CA THR A 6 -7.02 7.87 -3.08
C THR A 6 -5.80 7.02 -2.80
N TRP A 7 -5.02 6.75 -3.84
CA TRP A 7 -3.75 6.06 -3.73
C TRP A 7 -2.72 6.98 -3.06
N ARG A 8 -2.10 6.47 -1.98
CA ARG A 8 -0.98 7.13 -1.32
C ARG A 8 0.33 6.49 -1.78
N LYS A 9 1.18 7.28 -2.42
CA LYS A 9 2.51 6.87 -2.84
C LYS A 9 3.50 7.04 -1.68
N SER A 10 4.42 6.08 -1.52
CA SER A 10 5.47 6.19 -0.50
C SER A 10 6.44 7.35 -0.83
N THR A 11 6.82 8.11 0.20
CA THR A 11 7.84 9.19 0.08
C THR A 11 9.24 8.64 -0.20
N ARG A 12 9.48 7.34 0.02
CA ARG A 12 10.74 6.66 -0.30
C ARG A 12 10.85 6.24 -1.77
N SER A 13 9.79 6.43 -2.55
CA SER A 13 9.73 6.05 -3.97
C SER A 13 10.33 7.09 -4.92
N SER A 14 11.03 8.11 -4.41
CA SER A 14 11.59 9.21 -5.21
C SER A 14 12.85 8.85 -5.99
N THR A 15 13.68 7.93 -5.50
CA THR A 15 15.09 7.90 -5.93
C THR A 15 15.51 6.64 -6.69
N ASN A 16 14.92 5.46 -6.45
CA ASN A 16 15.41 4.20 -7.05
C ASN A 16 14.31 3.26 -7.58
N GLY A 17 13.12 3.78 -7.88
CA GLY A 17 12.09 2.98 -8.56
C GLY A 17 11.54 1.80 -7.73
N ALA A 18 11.52 1.86 -6.40
CA ALA A 18 10.69 0.97 -5.60
C ALA A 18 9.39 1.73 -5.27
N CYS A 19 8.38 1.56 -6.11
CA CYS A 19 7.19 2.41 -6.11
C CYS A 19 5.96 1.60 -5.70
N VAL A 20 5.62 1.65 -4.40
CA VAL A 20 4.41 1.05 -3.87
C VAL A 20 3.40 2.14 -3.55
N GLU A 21 2.15 1.92 -3.94
CA GLU A 21 1.00 2.73 -3.56
C GLU A 21 0.03 1.91 -2.73
N VAL A 22 -0.53 2.55 -1.70
CA VAL A 22 -1.49 1.92 -0.79
C VAL A 22 -2.73 2.79 -0.67
N ARG A 23 -3.90 2.18 -0.59
CA ARG A 23 -5.16 2.87 -0.26
C ARG A 23 -6.04 2.04 0.67
N LEU A 24 -6.92 2.72 1.38
CA LEU A 24 -8.05 2.10 2.07
C LEU A 24 -9.27 2.14 1.15
N TRP A 25 -9.79 0.98 0.77
CA TRP A 25 -10.94 0.86 -0.12
C TRP A 25 -11.93 -0.15 0.43
N HIS A 26 -13.17 0.28 0.67
CA HIS A 26 -14.27 -0.58 1.15
C HIS A 26 -13.89 -1.41 2.40
N GLY A 27 -13.15 -0.82 3.34
CA GLY A 27 -12.72 -1.50 4.57
C GLY A 27 -11.55 -2.47 4.40
N THR A 28 -10.93 -2.52 3.22
CA THR A 28 -9.74 -3.32 2.93
C THR A 28 -8.56 -2.44 2.57
N VAL A 29 -7.35 -2.96 2.77
CA VAL A 29 -6.12 -2.31 2.34
C VAL A 29 -5.76 -2.86 0.97
N GLN A 30 -5.60 -1.98 0.00
CA GLN A 30 -5.18 -2.31 -1.35
C GLN A 30 -3.78 -1.78 -1.61
N ILE A 31 -2.93 -2.63 -2.19
CA ILE A 31 -1.52 -2.37 -2.46
C ILE A 31 -1.28 -2.63 -3.94
N ARG A 32 -0.58 -1.71 -4.61
CA ARG A 32 -0.18 -1.88 -6.01
C ARG A 32 1.23 -1.37 -6.25
N ASP A 33 1.86 -1.87 -7.31
CA ASP A 33 3.11 -1.34 -7.83
C ASP A 33 2.81 -0.17 -8.78
N THR A 34 3.38 0.99 -8.51
CA THR A 34 3.15 2.20 -9.30
C THR A 34 3.69 2.08 -10.72
N LYS A 35 4.67 1.22 -11.00
CA LYS A 35 5.28 1.10 -12.34
C LYS A 35 4.32 0.45 -13.33
N LEU A 36 3.48 -0.46 -12.86
CA LEU A 36 2.51 -1.16 -13.70
C LEU A 36 1.21 -0.35 -13.90
N GLY A 37 1.03 0.75 -13.16
CA GLY A 37 -0.09 1.68 -13.36
C GLY A 37 -1.45 0.98 -13.36
N ALA A 38 -2.22 1.14 -14.45
CA ALA A 38 -3.52 0.51 -14.62
C ALA A 38 -3.46 -1.02 -14.79
N ALA A 39 -2.31 -1.56 -15.22
CA ALA A 39 -2.08 -2.99 -15.34
C ALA A 39 -1.54 -3.63 -14.05
N SER A 40 -1.34 -2.84 -12.99
CA SER A 40 -0.82 -3.39 -11.74
C SER A 40 -1.86 -4.33 -11.11
N PRO A 41 -1.46 -5.55 -10.74
CA PRO A 41 -2.29 -6.36 -9.86
C PRO A 41 -2.48 -5.62 -8.53
N ILE A 42 -3.69 -5.71 -7.98
CA ILE A 42 -4.04 -5.11 -6.69
C ILE A 42 -4.05 -6.22 -5.64
N LEU A 43 -3.06 -6.21 -4.75
CA LEU A 43 -3.07 -7.06 -3.57
C LEU A 43 -4.04 -6.47 -2.55
N THR A 44 -5.04 -7.24 -2.16
CA THR A 44 -6.05 -6.82 -1.17
C THR A 44 -5.85 -7.60 0.11
N VAL A 45 -5.70 -6.90 1.24
CA VAL A 45 -5.52 -7.50 2.55
C VAL A 45 -6.45 -6.85 3.57
N SER A 46 -6.71 -7.56 4.67
CA SER A 46 -7.45 -6.99 5.78
C SER A 46 -6.62 -5.91 6.50
N PRO A 47 -7.25 -4.92 7.15
CA PRO A 47 -6.54 -3.92 7.95
C PRO A 47 -5.71 -4.53 9.09
N THR A 48 -6.17 -5.63 9.69
CA THR A 48 -5.45 -6.33 10.76
C THR A 48 -4.19 -7.00 10.23
N THR A 49 -4.27 -7.67 9.07
CA THR A 49 -3.10 -8.25 8.38
C THR A 49 -2.09 -7.16 8.01
N TRP A 50 -2.56 -6.03 7.49
CA TRP A 50 -1.70 -4.90 7.14
C TRP A 50 -0.97 -4.34 8.36
N SER A 51 -1.69 -4.12 9.47
CA SER A 51 -1.09 -3.63 10.71
C SER A 51 -0.03 -4.58 11.24
N GLY A 52 -0.31 -5.89 11.28
CA GLY A 52 0.65 -6.91 11.71
C GLY A 52 1.91 -6.88 10.85
N PHE A 53 1.75 -6.90 9.52
CA PHE A 53 2.87 -6.82 8.58
C PHE A 53 3.74 -5.57 8.82
N THR A 54 3.15 -4.39 8.94
CA THR A 54 3.92 -3.15 9.15
C THR A 54 4.65 -3.11 10.49
N THR A 55 4.08 -3.72 11.53
CA THR A 55 4.72 -3.83 12.84
C THR A 55 5.93 -4.75 12.79
N GLU A 56 5.80 -5.93 12.17
CA GLU A 56 6.90 -6.90 12.02
C GLU A 56 8.09 -6.30 11.26
N ILE A 57 7.85 -5.71 10.08
CA ILE A 57 8.94 -5.16 9.24
C ILE A 57 9.60 -3.89 9.83
N THR A 58 8.96 -3.24 10.81
CA THR A 58 9.53 -2.06 11.48
C THR A 58 10.29 -2.45 12.74
N THR A 59 9.96 -3.60 13.35
CA THR A 59 10.64 -4.14 14.53
C THR A 59 12.04 -4.67 14.19
N ASP A 60 12.24 -5.19 12.98
CA ASP A 60 13.54 -5.68 12.47
C ASP A 60 14.50 -4.56 12.01
N ARG A 61 14.42 -3.37 12.62
CA ARG A 61 15.23 -2.20 12.25
C ARG A 61 16.37 -1.92 13.22
#